data_AF-A0A969W184-F1
#
_entry.id   AF-A0A969W184-F1
#
_cell.length_a   1.000
_cell.length_b   1.000
_cell.length_c   1.000
_cell.angle_alpha   90.00
_cell.angle_beta   90.00
_cell.angle_gamma   90.00
#
_symmetry.space_group_name_H-M   'P 1'
#
loop_
_entity.id
_entity.type
_entity.pdbx_description
1 polymer ?
#
loop_
_entity_poly.entity_id
_entity_poly.type
_entity_poly.pdbx_seq_one_letter_code
_entity_poly.pdbx_strand_id
1 'polypeptide(L)' 'MKLSLYQKVMAIEANRQRSGVVNTMRSRIVRIGAKHIPQAELNQMLLDAGFTPLKEKEIAFYYVK' A
#
# COMPACT_ATOMS: atom_id res chain seq x y z
N MET A 1 -7.31 1.62 -20.08
CA MET A 1 -8.64 1.23 -19.52
C MET A 1 -8.58 0.62 -18.11
N LYS A 2 -7.82 -0.46 -17.86
CA LYS A 2 -7.86 -1.18 -16.56
C LYS A 2 -7.39 -0.37 -15.34
N LEU A 3 -6.27 0.36 -15.45
CA LEU A 3 -5.75 1.20 -14.36
C LEU A 3 -6.71 2.34 -13.99
N SER A 4 -7.29 2.98 -14.99
CA SER A 4 -8.27 4.06 -14.80
C SER A 4 -9.54 3.56 -14.09
N LEU A 5 -10.04 2.37 -14.45
CA LEU A 5 -11.14 1.73 -13.73
C LEU A 5 -10.78 1.45 -12.26
N TYR A 6 -9.57 0.92 -12.02
CA TYR A 6 -9.08 0.66 -10.66
C TYR A 6 -9.01 1.94 -9.83
N GLN A 7 -8.39 3.00 -10.36
CA GLN A 7 -8.29 4.30 -9.69
C GLN A 7 -9.67 4.86 -9.35
N LYS A 8 -10.63 4.79 -10.28
CA LYS A 8 -12.01 5.25 -10.06
C LYS A 8 -12.70 4.49 -8.92
N VAL A 9 -12.60 3.15 -8.90
CA VAL A 9 -13.20 2.33 -7.84
C VAL A 9 -12.53 2.60 -6.49
N MET A 10 -11.20 2.69 -6.44
CA MET A 10 -10.47 2.95 -5.20
C MET A 10 -10.75 4.35 -4.64
N ALA A 11 -10.96 5.36 -5.49
CA ALA A 11 -11.35 6.70 -5.05
C ALA A 11 -12.72 6.71 -4.37
N ILE A 12 -13.67 5.91 -4.86
CA ILE A 12 -14.99 5.72 -4.21
C ILE A 12 -14.82 5.00 -2.87
N GLU A 13 -14.03 3.93 -2.85
CA GLU A 13 -13.82 3.12 -1.64
C GLU A 13 -13.09 3.91 -0.55
N ALA A 14 -12.15 4.81 -0.91
CA ALA A 14 -11.43 5.68 0.02
C ALA A 14 -12.34 6.62 0.83
N ASN A 15 -13.54 6.95 0.33
CA ASN A 15 -14.52 7.77 1.06
C ASN A 15 -15.31 6.98 2.12
N ARG A 16 -15.13 5.66 2.24
CA ARG A 16 -15.78 4.87 3.29
C ARG A 16 -15.05 5.02 4.62
N GLN A 17 -15.80 5.35 5.67
CA GLN A 17 -15.32 5.52 7.04
C GLN A 17 -14.85 4.22 7.76
N ARG A 18 -14.73 3.09 7.05
CA ARG A 18 -14.35 1.81 7.68
C ARG A 18 -12.84 1.60 7.59
N SER A 19 -12.20 1.42 8.75
CA SER A 19 -10.76 1.14 8.88
C SER A 19 -10.28 -0.07 8.05
N GLY A 20 -11.16 -1.05 7.78
CA GLY A 20 -10.85 -2.21 6.95
C GLY A 20 -10.47 -1.89 5.50
N VAL A 21 -11.03 -0.81 4.93
CA VAL A 21 -10.70 -0.37 3.57
C VAL A 21 -9.26 0.14 3.50
N VAL A 22 -8.90 1.04 4.41
CA VAL A 22 -7.56 1.63 4.48
C VAL A 22 -6.51 0.53 4.69
N ASN A 23 -6.81 -0.44 5.55
CA ASN A 23 -5.93 -1.59 5.81
C ASN A 23 -5.75 -2.50 4.60
N THR A 24 -6.82 -2.80 3.86
CA THR A 24 -6.73 -3.64 2.65
C THR A 24 -6.00 -2.92 1.51
N MET A 25 -6.22 -1.61 1.36
CA MET A 25 -5.49 -0.76 0.42
C MET A 25 -4.00 -0.73 0.74
N ARG A 26 -3.63 -0.46 2.00
CA ARG A 26 -2.22 -0.50 2.46
C ARG A 26 -1.58 -1.85 2.17
N SER A 27 -2.25 -2.94 2.54
CA SER A 27 -1.72 -4.30 2.34
C SER A 27 -1.47 -4.61 0.86
N ARG A 28 -2.34 -4.11 -0.04
CA ARG A 28 -2.17 -4.24 -1.49
C ARG A 28 -1.00 -3.40 -2.00
N ILE A 29 -0.85 -2.17 -1.53
CA ILE A 29 0.28 -1.29 -1.85
C ILE A 29 1.59 -1.95 -1.43
N VAL A 30 1.71 -2.42 -0.19
CA VAL A 30 2.93 -3.08 0.31
C VAL A 30 3.29 -4.30 -0.55
N ARG A 31 2.34 -5.21 -0.79
CA ARG A 31 2.58 -6.45 -1.55
C ARG A 31 3.02 -6.23 -3.00
N ILE A 32 2.48 -5.21 -3.65
CA ILE A 32 2.80 -4.92 -5.07
C ILE A 32 4.02 -4.01 -5.14
N GLY A 33 4.06 -2.94 -4.35
CA GLY A 33 5.15 -1.98 -4.30
C GLY A 33 6.48 -2.65 -3.97
N ALA A 34 6.50 -3.61 -3.04
CA ALA A 34 7.75 -4.27 -2.66
C ALA A 34 8.40 -5.10 -3.77
N LYS A 35 7.67 -5.40 -4.86
CA LYS A 35 8.24 -6.07 -6.04
C LYS A 35 9.00 -5.12 -6.97
N HIS A 36 8.82 -3.81 -6.81
CA HIS A 36 9.25 -2.81 -7.79
C HIS A 36 10.01 -1.63 -7.14
N ILE A 37 9.83 -1.41 -5.85
CA ILE A 37 10.30 -0.21 -5.14
C ILE A 37 11.25 -0.66 -4.02
N PRO A 38 12.45 -0.06 -3.88
CA PRO A 38 13.35 -0.30 -2.75
C PRO A 38 12.67 -0.05 -1.39
N GLN A 39 13.10 -0.80 -0.37
CA GLN A 39 12.48 -0.76 0.97
C GLN A 39 12.36 0.66 1.54
N ALA A 40 13.45 1.43 1.51
CA ALA A 40 13.47 2.77 2.08
C ALA A 40 12.49 3.71 1.36
N GLU A 41 12.42 3.63 0.03
CA GLU A 41 11.53 4.45 -0.79
C GLU A 41 10.06 4.08 -0.56
N LEU A 42 9.72 2.78 -0.58
CA LEU A 42 8.35 2.33 -0.31
C LEU A 42 7.90 2.73 1.10
N ASN A 43 8.80 2.64 2.08
CA ASN A 43 8.51 3.05 3.45
C ASN A 43 8.18 4.55 3.54
N GLN A 44 8.95 5.40 2.86
CA GLN A 44 8.71 6.84 2.82
C GLN A 44 7.37 7.16 2.13
N MET A 45 7.08 6.52 0.99
CA MET A 45 5.81 6.70 0.27
C MET A 45 4.58 6.32 1.13
N LEU A 46 4.69 5.30 1.98
CA LEU A 46 3.63 4.95 2.92
C LEU A 46 3.40 6.06 3.95
N LEU A 47 4.47 6.59 4.54
CA LEU A 47 4.40 7.67 5.52
C LEU A 47 3.81 8.95 4.91
N ASP A 48 4.26 9.33 3.72
CA ASP A 48 3.78 10.51 3.00
C ASP A 48 2.28 10.40 2.67
N ALA A 49 1.80 9.19 2.43
CA ALA A 49 0.38 8.89 2.20
C ALA A 49 -0.44 8.69 3.49
N GLY A 50 0.15 8.91 4.67
CA GLY A 50 -0.51 8.76 5.97
C GLY A 50 -0.76 7.32 6.40
N PHE A 51 -0.11 6.34 5.77
CA PHE A 51 -0.14 4.95 6.21
C PHE A 51 0.91 4.68 7.29
N THR A 52 0.70 3.59 8.03
CA THR A 52 1.76 3.06 8.89
C THR A 52 2.95 2.57 8.04
N PRO A 53 4.19 2.78 8.50
CA PRO A 53 5.40 2.34 7.79
C PRO A 53 5.42 0.82 7.62
N LEU A 54 6.35 0.31 6.81
CA LEU A 54 6.56 -1.13 6.66
C LEU A 54 6.79 -1.78 8.03
N LYS A 55 6.06 -2.85 8.31
CA LYS A 55 6.21 -3.64 9.52
C LYS A 55 7.42 -4.56 9.37
N GLU A 56 8.06 -4.92 10.48
CA GLU A 56 9.20 -5.85 10.49
C GLU A 56 8.90 -7.15 9.73
N LYS A 57 7.72 -7.74 9.96
CA LYS A 57 7.28 -8.94 9.24
C LYS A 57 7.11 -8.74 7.73
N GLU A 58 6.76 -7.53 7.29
CA GLU A 58 6.62 -7.19 5.87
C GLU A 58 8.00 -7.02 5.25
N ILE A 59 8.94 -6.39 5.97
CA ILE A 59 10.34 -6.25 5.56
C ILE A 59 10.99 -7.63 5.42
N ALA A 60 10.86 -8.47 6.45
CA ALA A 60 11.40 -9.82 6.46
C ALA A 60 10.83 -10.69 5.34
N PHE A 61 9.56 -10.51 4.98
CA PHE A 61 8.92 -11.31 3.94
C PHE A 61 9.25 -10.84 2.50
N TYR A 62 9.36 -9.52 2.27
CA TYR A 62 9.49 -8.99 0.90
C TYR A 62 10.90 -8.55 0.51
N TYR A 63 11.76 -8.18 1.48
CA TYR A 63 13.05 -7.55 1.21
C TYR A 63 14.25 -8.32 1.74
N VAL A 64 14.05 -9.25 2.68
CA VAL A 64 15.08 -10.16 3.14
C VAL A 64 14.92 -11.48 2.37
N LYS A 65 15.96 -11.88 1.63
CA LYS A 65 16.06 -13.20 1.03
C LYS A 65 16.74 -14.16 1.98
#